data_AF-A0A7X7NWW8-F1
#
_entry.id   AF-A0A7X7NWW8-F1
#
_cell.length_a   1.000
_cell.length_b   1.000
_cell.length_c   1.000
_cell.angle_alpha   90.00
_cell.angle_beta   90.00
_cell.angle_gamma   90.00
#
_symmetry.space_group_name_H-M   'P 1'
#
loop_
_entity.id
_entity.type
_entity.pdbx_description
1 polymer ?
#
loop_
_entity_poly.entity_id
_entity_poly.type
_entity_poly.pdbx_seq_one_letter_code
_entity_poly.pdbx_strand_id
1 'polypeptide(L)'
;MSWYKEVEEISARRQEALKMGGKEKIQRQHAQGKLTARERMDLLFDSGTFIEYGMLAKSQSQRPEMLNKATPADGVITGYGKINGRMACAVAEDFTVMGGVSRSNAYVKKPAHPSVGRGHESTCGMAAGWGRSKS
;
A
#
# COMPACT_ATOMS: atom_id res chain seq x y z
N MET A 1 -0.11 -34.49 2.47
CA MET A 1 0.03 -33.20 1.75
C MET A 1 1.13 -32.39 2.43
N SER A 2 2.13 -31.96 1.68
CA SER A 2 3.25 -31.16 2.17
C SER A 2 3.02 -29.70 1.78
N TRP A 3 2.80 -28.81 2.75
CA TRP A 3 2.38 -27.42 2.55
C TRP A 3 3.51 -26.46 2.13
N TYR A 4 4.72 -26.98 1.91
CA TYR A 4 5.90 -26.16 1.64
C TYR A 4 5.80 -25.41 0.31
N LYS A 5 5.21 -26.03 -0.72
CA LYS A 5 5.08 -25.43 -2.05
C LYS A 5 4.18 -24.20 -2.03
N GLU A 6 3.08 -24.26 -1.29
CA GLU A 6 2.13 -23.16 -1.13
C GLU A 6 2.76 -21.98 -0.36
N VAL A 7 3.58 -22.29 0.66
CA VAL A 7 4.32 -21.28 1.43
C VAL A 7 5.36 -20.56 0.55
N GLU A 8 6.09 -21.30 -0.28
CA GLU A 8 7.04 -20.73 -1.24
C GLU A 8 6.32 -19.84 -2.26
N GLU A 9 5.17 -20.27 -2.79
CA GLU A 9 4.39 -19.49 -3.74
C GLU A 9 3.90 -18.17 -3.13
N ILE A 10 3.38 -18.20 -1.90
CA ILE A 10 2.97 -16.98 -1.19
C ILE A 10 4.17 -16.05 -0.98
N SER A 11 5.33 -16.60 -0.62
CA SER A 11 6.55 -15.83 -0.41
C SER A 11 7.05 -15.18 -1.70
N ALA A 12 7.02 -15.90 -2.82
CA ALA A 12 7.36 -15.35 -4.14
C ALA A 12 6.40 -14.23 -4.55
N ARG A 13 5.09 -14.40 -4.35
CA ARG A 13 4.09 -13.36 -4.63
C ARG A 13 4.28 -12.11 -3.77
N ARG A 14 4.70 -12.27 -2.51
CA ARG A 14 5.05 -11.15 -1.63
C ARG A 14 6.27 -10.39 -2.14
N GLN A 15 7.34 -11.10 -2.51
CA GLN A 15 8.53 -10.48 -3.09
C GLN A 15 8.23 -9.72 -4.38
N GLU A 16 7.33 -10.23 -5.22
CA GLU A 16 6.90 -9.54 -6.43
C GLU A 16 6.08 -8.28 -6.10
N ALA A 17 5.14 -8.37 -5.15
CA ALA A 17 4.38 -7.22 -4.69
C ALA A 17 5.27 -6.13 -4.05
N LEU A 18 6.42 -6.51 -3.48
CA LEU A 18 7.39 -5.55 -2.96
C LEU A 18 8.04 -4.69 -4.05
N LYS A 19 8.17 -5.21 -5.28
CA LYS A 19 8.77 -4.48 -6.41
C LYS A 19 7.89 -3.38 -6.99
N MET A 20 6.59 -3.33 -6.64
CA MET A 20 5.62 -2.34 -7.10
C MET A 20 5.66 -2.13 -8.63
N GLY A 21 5.72 -0.88 -9.11
CA GLY A 21 5.79 -0.56 -10.54
C GLY A 21 7.13 -0.87 -11.22
N GLY A 22 8.09 -1.47 -10.50
CA GLY A 22 9.43 -1.81 -10.99
C GLY A 22 10.50 -0.78 -10.61
N LYS A 23 11.77 -1.22 -10.64
CA LYS A 23 12.94 -0.41 -10.23
C LYS A 23 13.05 0.91 -11.00
N GLU A 24 12.78 0.91 -12.30
CA GLU A 24 12.86 2.12 -13.15
C GLU A 24 11.87 3.20 -12.71
N LYS A 25 10.62 2.84 -12.40
CA LYS A 25 9.60 3.81 -11.98
C LYS A 25 9.87 4.36 -10.59
N ILE A 26 10.38 3.51 -9.70
CA ILE A 26 10.85 3.93 -8.36
C ILE A 26 12.00 4.93 -8.50
N GLN A 27 13.00 4.60 -9.32
CA GLN A 27 14.14 5.50 -9.59
C GLN A 27 13.68 6.83 -10.20
N ARG A 28 12.73 6.81 -11.13
CA ARG A 28 12.17 8.05 -11.69
C ARG A 28 11.48 8.91 -10.64
N GLN A 29 10.76 8.31 -9.69
CA GLN A 29 10.16 9.02 -8.56
C GLN A 29 11.22 9.62 -7.65
N HIS A 30 12.24 8.83 -7.30
CA HIS A 30 13.38 9.29 -6.50
C HIS A 30 14.16 10.41 -7.17
N ALA A 31 14.34 10.36 -8.49
CA ALA A 31 14.99 11.41 -9.28
C ALA A 31 14.20 12.73 -9.28
N GLN A 32 12.87 12.66 -9.09
CA GLN A 32 12.01 13.83 -8.88
C GLN A 32 11.98 14.29 -7.41
N GLY A 33 12.81 13.71 -6.55
CA GLY A 33 12.83 13.97 -5.11
C GLY A 33 11.65 13.39 -4.35
N LYS A 34 10.76 12.62 -5.00
CA LYS A 34 9.53 12.07 -4.40
C LYS A 34 9.80 10.70 -3.79
N LEU A 35 9.23 10.46 -2.63
CA LEU A 35 9.25 9.16 -1.96
C LEU A 35 8.19 8.21 -2.53
N THR A 36 8.46 6.91 -2.46
CA THR A 36 7.47 5.87 -2.74
C THR A 36 6.39 5.82 -1.66
N ALA A 37 5.26 5.14 -1.95
CA ALA A 37 4.19 4.99 -0.97
C ALA A 37 4.64 4.25 0.30
N ARG A 38 5.52 3.23 0.20
CA ARG A 38 6.04 2.53 1.38
C ARG A 38 6.98 3.38 2.21
N GLU A 39 7.92 4.08 1.56
CA GLU A 39 8.84 4.99 2.27
C GLU A 39 8.07 6.10 3.01
N ARG A 40 6.95 6.58 2.46
CA ARG A 40 6.09 7.54 3.17
C ARG A 40 5.40 6.94 4.39
N MET A 41 5.00 5.67 4.33
CA MET A 41 4.41 4.97 5.48
C MET A 41 5.44 4.76 6.59
N ASP A 42 6.66 4.36 6.23
CA ASP A 42 7.76 4.17 7.19
C ASP A 42 8.16 5.48 7.89
N LEU A 43 7.99 6.63 7.24
CA LEU A 43 8.21 7.95 7.85
C LEU A 43 7.04 8.44 8.71
N LEU A 44 5.82 7.97 8.43
CA LEU A 44 4.61 8.40 9.12
C LEU A 44 4.42 7.65 10.43
N PHE A 45 4.70 6.35 10.43
CA PHE A 45 4.49 5.47 11.57
C PHE A 45 5.76 5.28 12.41
N ASP A 46 5.56 5.00 13.68
CA ASP A 46 6.62 4.60 14.60
C ASP A 46 7.25 3.28 14.10
N SER A 47 8.58 3.19 14.18
CA SER A 47 9.34 2.05 13.63
C SER A 47 8.86 0.71 14.19
N GLY A 48 8.58 -0.24 13.29
CA GLY A 48 8.12 -1.58 13.64
C GLY A 48 6.65 -1.69 14.03
N THR A 49 5.87 -0.60 13.95
CA THR A 49 4.44 -0.63 14.32
C THR A 49 3.50 -0.73 13.12
N PHE A 50 3.97 -0.43 11.91
CA PHE A 50 3.16 -0.45 10.71
C PHE A 50 2.91 -1.89 10.22
N ILE A 51 1.64 -2.22 10.01
CA ILE A 51 1.20 -3.49 9.43
C ILE A 51 0.43 -3.20 8.14
N GLU A 52 0.94 -3.69 7.01
CA GLU A 52 0.32 -3.56 5.69
C GLU A 52 -0.77 -4.61 5.48
N TYR A 53 -1.94 -4.17 4.98
CA TYR A 53 -3.07 -5.01 4.59
C TYR A 53 -3.29 -5.00 3.09
N GLY A 54 -3.58 -6.19 2.55
CA GLY A 54 -3.94 -6.33 1.13
C GLY A 54 -2.77 -6.22 0.16
N MET A 55 -1.54 -6.48 0.60
CA MET A 55 -0.32 -6.49 -0.24
C MET A 55 -0.49 -7.34 -1.53
N LEU A 56 -1.17 -8.48 -1.43
CA LEU A 56 -1.38 -9.41 -2.54
C LEU A 56 -2.62 -9.08 -3.40
N ALA A 57 -3.35 -8.01 -3.10
CA ALA A 57 -4.50 -7.64 -3.90
C ALA A 57 -4.07 -7.17 -5.28
N LYS A 58 -4.86 -7.55 -6.28
CA LYS A 58 -4.69 -7.17 -7.68
C LYS A 58 -5.96 -6.51 -8.18
N SER A 59 -5.86 -5.81 -9.30
CA SER A 59 -7.03 -5.25 -9.97
C SER A 59 -7.93 -6.36 -10.49
N GLN A 60 -9.23 -6.26 -10.25
CA GLN A 60 -10.25 -7.20 -10.77
C GLN A 60 -10.90 -6.70 -12.07
N SER A 61 -10.28 -5.74 -12.75
CA SER A 61 -10.84 -5.17 -13.97
C SER A 61 -10.91 -6.22 -15.08
N GLN A 62 -12.10 -6.44 -15.64
CA GLN A 62 -12.31 -7.32 -16.80
C GLN A 62 -12.00 -6.64 -18.14
N ARG A 63 -11.49 -5.41 -18.13
CA ARG A 63 -11.14 -4.69 -19.36
C ARG A 63 -9.95 -5.38 -20.03
N PRO A 64 -9.99 -5.66 -21.35
CA PRO A 64 -8.91 -6.33 -22.08
C PRO A 64 -7.54 -5.68 -21.87
N GLU A 65 -7.50 -4.36 -21.81
CA GLU A 65 -6.31 -3.53 -21.62
C GLU A 65 -5.65 -3.67 -20.23
N MET A 66 -6.39 -4.24 -19.27
CA MET A 66 -6.01 -4.35 -17.86
C MET A 66 -5.74 -5.79 -17.42
N LEU A 67 -6.25 -6.79 -18.15
CA LEU A 67 -6.11 -8.22 -17.83
C LEU A 67 -4.65 -8.67 -17.70
N ASN A 68 -3.76 -8.12 -18.53
CA ASN A 68 -2.35 -8.50 -18.55
C ASN A 68 -1.43 -7.52 -17.79
N LYS A 69 -1.98 -6.50 -17.12
CA LYS A 69 -1.17 -5.52 -16.39
C LYS A 69 -0.95 -5.94 -14.95
N ALA A 70 0.32 -6.05 -14.56
CA ALA A 70 0.68 -6.25 -13.16
C ALA A 70 0.23 -5.04 -12.32
N THR A 71 -0.66 -5.28 -11.36
CA THR A 71 -1.22 -4.28 -10.44
C THR A 71 -0.96 -4.69 -8.99
N PRO A 72 0.31 -4.69 -8.55
CA PRO A 72 0.65 -5.04 -7.18
C PRO A 72 -0.02 -4.07 -6.20
N ALA A 73 -0.58 -4.63 -5.12
CA ALA A 73 -1.40 -3.92 -4.14
C ALA A 73 -2.56 -3.10 -4.76
N ASP A 74 -2.99 -3.35 -6.00
CA ASP A 74 -3.92 -2.49 -6.77
C ASP A 74 -3.49 -1.01 -6.81
N GLY A 75 -2.19 -0.74 -6.65
CA GLY A 75 -1.62 0.61 -6.62
C GLY A 75 -1.88 1.41 -5.34
N VAL A 76 -2.44 0.78 -4.30
CA VAL A 76 -2.72 1.44 -3.02
C VAL A 76 -2.21 0.60 -1.86
N ILE A 77 -1.38 1.24 -1.04
CA ILE A 77 -0.79 0.69 0.17
C ILE A 77 -1.64 1.14 1.34
N THR A 78 -2.17 0.18 2.07
CA THR A 78 -3.06 0.43 3.21
C THR A 78 -2.53 -0.30 4.42
N GLY A 79 -2.60 0.34 5.57
CA GLY A 79 -2.15 -0.27 6.81
C GLY A 79 -2.64 0.45 8.04
N TYR A 80 -2.30 -0.10 9.19
CA TYR A 80 -2.42 0.59 10.47
C TYR A 80 -1.13 0.45 11.27
N GLY A 81 -0.93 1.36 12.21
CA GLY A 81 0.24 1.38 13.09
C GLY A 81 0.10 2.47 14.14
N LYS A 82 1.21 2.79 14.83
CA LYS A 82 1.23 3.88 15.80
C LYS A 82 1.91 5.11 15.22
N ILE A 83 1.35 6.29 15.48
CA ILE A 83 1.96 7.59 15.20
C ILE A 83 2.08 8.30 16.53
N ASN A 84 3.30 8.56 17.00
CA ASN A 84 3.54 9.14 18.32
C ASN A 84 2.82 8.34 19.43
N GLY A 85 2.85 7.01 19.36
CA GLY A 85 2.21 6.11 20.31
C GLY A 85 0.68 5.95 20.17
N ARG A 86 0.01 6.71 19.29
CA ARG A 86 -1.44 6.62 19.05
C ARG A 86 -1.76 5.73 17.85
N MET A 87 -2.75 4.85 17.98
CA MET A 87 -3.20 4.00 16.86
C MET A 87 -3.79 4.86 15.74
N ALA A 88 -3.29 4.66 14.52
CA ALA A 88 -3.76 5.33 13.33
C ALA A 88 -3.80 4.36 12.14
N CYS A 89 -4.70 4.64 11.21
CA CYS A 89 -4.80 3.95 9.93
C CYS A 89 -4.39 4.93 8.83
N ALA A 90 -3.66 4.43 7.83
CA ALA A 90 -3.25 5.24 6.70
C ALA A 90 -3.41 4.49 5.38
N VAL A 91 -3.61 5.29 4.33
CA VAL A 91 -3.72 4.84 2.95
C VAL A 91 -2.83 5.74 2.10
N ALA A 92 -1.93 5.16 1.32
CA ALA A 92 -1.08 5.86 0.37
C ALA A 92 -1.21 5.24 -1.01
N GLU A 93 -1.49 6.08 -1.99
CA GLU A 93 -1.50 5.70 -3.40
C GLU A 93 -0.08 5.71 -3.95
N ASP A 94 0.27 4.68 -4.72
CA ASP A 94 1.55 4.55 -5.39
C ASP A 94 1.44 4.94 -6.86
N PHE A 95 2.02 6.09 -7.21
CA PHE A 95 2.03 6.61 -8.57
C PHE A 95 2.81 5.73 -9.56
N THR A 96 3.69 4.84 -9.08
CA THR A 96 4.43 3.91 -9.95
C THR A 96 3.53 2.84 -10.56
N VAL A 97 2.39 2.56 -9.92
CA VAL A 97 1.40 1.58 -10.38
C VAL A 97 0.24 2.32 -11.03
N MET A 98 0.12 2.20 -12.35
CA MET A 98 -1.00 2.77 -13.13
C MET A 98 -1.24 4.28 -12.92
N GLY A 99 -0.20 5.04 -12.54
CA GLY A 99 -0.31 6.50 -12.35
C GLY A 99 -1.03 6.93 -11.07
N GLY A 100 -1.23 6.02 -10.09
CA GLY A 100 -1.91 6.34 -8.83
C GLY A 100 -3.44 6.35 -8.91
N VAL A 101 -4.02 5.82 -10.00
CA VAL A 101 -5.48 5.72 -10.11
C VAL A 101 -6.01 4.64 -9.17
N SER A 102 -6.62 5.07 -8.05
CA SER A 102 -7.36 4.21 -7.13
C SER A 102 -8.46 3.44 -7.87
N ARG A 103 -8.42 2.11 -7.83
CA ARG A 103 -9.45 1.22 -8.39
C ARG A 103 -10.29 0.58 -7.29
N SER A 104 -11.32 -0.18 -7.70
CA SER A 104 -12.33 -0.77 -6.82
C SER A 104 -11.76 -1.48 -5.59
N ASN A 105 -10.62 -2.16 -5.70
CA ASN A 105 -10.02 -2.86 -4.56
C ASN A 105 -9.36 -1.91 -3.55
N ALA A 106 -8.86 -0.75 -3.99
CA ALA A 106 -8.42 0.31 -3.09
C ALA A 106 -9.55 0.81 -2.19
N TYR A 107 -10.78 0.93 -2.69
CA TYR A 107 -11.95 1.32 -1.89
C TYR A 107 -12.32 0.28 -0.83
N VAL A 108 -12.22 -1.02 -1.16
CA VAL A 108 -12.50 -2.12 -0.21
C VAL A 108 -11.40 -2.22 0.85
N LYS A 109 -10.16 -1.91 0.49
CA LYS A 109 -9.02 -1.91 1.42
C LYS A 109 -9.02 -0.74 2.38
N LYS A 110 -9.69 0.37 2.05
CA LYS A 110 -9.80 1.49 2.99
C LYS A 110 -10.43 0.92 4.27
N PRO A 111 -9.72 0.98 5.41
CA PRO A 111 -10.25 0.40 6.62
C PRO A 111 -11.53 1.14 6.99
N ALA A 112 -12.68 0.49 6.77
CA ALA A 112 -13.91 0.82 7.48
C ALA A 112 -13.70 0.35 8.92
N HIS A 113 -13.54 1.29 9.84
CA HIS A 113 -13.17 1.00 11.22
C HIS A 113 -14.23 0.11 11.89
N PRO A 114 -13.90 -1.09 12.43
CA PRO A 114 -14.84 -1.87 13.24
C PRO A 114 -15.01 -1.31 14.67
N SER A 115 -14.38 -0.19 15.01
CA SER A 115 -14.38 0.36 16.38
C SER A 115 -14.86 1.81 16.46
N VAL A 116 -15.88 2.15 15.67
CA VAL A 116 -16.83 3.24 16.03
C VAL A 116 -17.74 2.77 17.17
N GLY A 117 -17.13 2.21 18.21
CA GLY A 117 -17.74 1.58 19.36
C GLY A 117 -16.86 1.85 20.57
N ARG A 118 -17.13 2.99 21.23
CA ARG A 118 -16.61 3.43 22.53
C ARG A 118 -15.11 3.84 22.57
N GLY A 119 -14.87 5.14 22.43
CA GLY A 119 -14.02 5.86 23.39
C GLY A 119 -12.58 6.22 23.02
N HIS A 120 -12.05 5.87 21.85
CA HIS A 120 -10.68 6.25 21.47
C HIS A 120 -10.64 7.02 20.14
N GLU A 121 -10.29 8.31 20.21
CA GLU A 121 -10.00 9.15 19.05
C GLU A 121 -8.83 8.58 18.24
N SER A 122 -9.18 7.81 17.21
CA SER A 122 -8.27 7.25 16.22
C SER A 122 -8.46 8.05 14.93
N THR A 123 -7.52 8.97 14.68
CA THR A 123 -7.50 9.81 13.49
C THR A 123 -7.15 8.95 12.28
N CYS A 124 -8.16 8.56 11.50
CA CYS A 124 -7.96 8.00 10.15
C CYS A 124 -7.57 9.15 9.22
N GLY A 125 -6.28 9.46 9.14
CA GLY A 125 -5.76 10.46 8.21
C GLY A 125 -5.64 9.86 6.82
N MET A 126 -6.43 10.35 5.85
CA MET A 126 -6.13 10.08 4.44
C MET A 126 -4.87 10.83 4.05
N ALA A 127 -3.76 10.11 3.88
CA ALA A 127 -2.57 10.65 3.22
C ALA A 127 -2.78 10.69 1.69
N ALA A 128 -3.87 11.33 1.26
CA ALA A 128 -4.09 11.62 -0.15
C ALA A 128 -3.14 12.78 -0.56
N GLY A 129 -2.24 12.51 -1.50
CA GLY A 129 -1.54 13.58 -2.24
C GLY A 129 -0.29 14.21 -1.63
N TRP A 130 0.30 13.68 -0.55
CA TRP A 130 1.54 14.27 -0.02
C TRP A 130 2.78 13.81 -0.81
N GLY A 131 3.08 14.54 -1.88
CA GLY A 131 4.40 14.54 -2.52
C GLY A 131 5.41 15.28 -1.66
N ARG A 132 5.77 14.76 -0.49
CA ARG A 132 6.88 15.32 0.28
C ARG A 132 8.17 15.01 -0.47
N SER A 133 8.83 16.07 -0.95
CA SER A 133 10.19 15.98 -1.46
C SER A 133 11.15 15.74 -0.30
N LYS A 134 12.24 14.97 -0.52
CA LYS A 134 13.38 15.00 0.40
C LYS A 134 13.93 16.43 0.39
N SER A 135 13.70 17.18 1.47
CA SER A 135 14.42 18.42 1.79
C SER A 135 15.88 18.10 2.05
#